data_AF-A0A1H6J0D6-F1
#
_entry.id   AF-A0A1H6J0D6-F1
#
_cell.length_a   1.000
_cell.length_b   1.000
_cell.length_c   1.000
_cell.angle_alpha   90.00
_cell.angle_beta   90.00
_cell.angle_gamma   90.00
#
_symmetry.space_group_name_H-M   'P 1'
#
loop_
_entity.id
_entity.type
_entity.pdbx_description
1 polymer ?
#
loop_
_entity_poly.entity_id
_entity_poly.type
_entity_poly.pdbx_seq_one_letter_code
_entity_poly.pdbx_strand_id
1 'polypeptide(L)'
;MVLRECAPCFDCGHELVEIDHFKNNEHEYYLVKVFGLEIQLCDFCDSDFGSYNPDYFGLKHGSVENHMSASYSDKIHKPEIETDYVCEKCSHRLKFLVFLKQSRNINGKNL
;
A
#
# COMPACT_ATOMS: atom_id res chain seq x y z
N MET A 1 -11.14 15.25 0.58
CA MET A 1 -10.71 14.14 -0.31
C MET A 1 -10.94 14.62 -1.71
N VAL A 2 -9.96 14.46 -2.57
CA VAL A 2 -10.01 14.90 -3.97
C VAL A 2 -9.87 13.70 -4.88
N LEU A 3 -10.61 13.70 -5.97
CA LEU A 3 -10.54 12.66 -6.98
C LEU A 3 -9.40 13.00 -7.95
N ARG A 4 -8.44 12.09 -8.13
CA ARG A 4 -7.30 12.29 -9.05
C ARG A 4 -6.82 10.99 -9.67
N GLU A 5 -6.09 11.09 -10.77
CA GLU A 5 -5.33 9.97 -11.32
C GLU A 5 -4.22 9.56 -10.34
N CYS A 6 -4.02 8.26 -10.22
CA CYS A 6 -2.99 7.68 -9.37
C CYS A 6 -2.29 6.55 -10.12
N ALA A 7 -0.97 6.43 -9.94
CA ALA A 7 -0.21 5.29 -10.39
C ALA A 7 -0.65 4.01 -9.66
N PRO A 8 -0.37 2.81 -10.20
CA PRO A 8 -0.97 1.57 -9.71
C PRO A 8 -0.64 1.21 -8.25
N CYS A 9 0.45 1.71 -7.67
CA CYS A 9 0.79 1.45 -6.28
C CYS A 9 -0.24 2.10 -5.33
N PHE A 10 -0.77 1.34 -4.36
CA PHE A 10 -1.75 1.86 -3.41
C PHE A 10 -1.09 2.82 -2.41
N ASP A 11 0.16 2.56 -2.03
CA ASP A 11 0.88 3.37 -1.05
C ASP A 11 1.38 4.69 -1.68
N CYS A 12 2.38 4.64 -2.56
CA CYS A 12 3.00 5.83 -3.14
C CYS A 12 2.25 6.41 -4.35
N GLY A 13 1.38 5.66 -5.02
CA GLY A 13 0.87 6.03 -6.36
C GLY A 13 0.01 7.29 -6.43
N HIS A 14 -0.25 7.93 -5.29
CA HIS A 14 -0.88 9.25 -5.23
C HIS A 14 0.07 10.41 -5.57
N GLU A 15 1.38 10.17 -5.48
CA GLU A 15 2.40 11.16 -5.79
C GLU A 15 2.49 11.36 -7.31
N LEU A 16 2.59 12.62 -7.75
CA LEU A 16 2.59 12.94 -9.18
C LEU A 16 3.77 12.30 -9.92
N VAL A 17 4.92 12.19 -9.25
CA VAL A 17 6.13 11.59 -9.80
C VAL A 17 5.93 10.11 -10.14
N GLU A 18 5.11 9.39 -9.37
CA GLU A 18 4.85 7.96 -9.59
C GLU A 18 4.04 7.70 -10.86
N ILE A 19 3.23 8.67 -11.29
CA ILE A 19 2.53 8.60 -12.58
C ILE A 19 3.54 8.67 -13.73
N ASP A 20 4.57 9.51 -13.60
CA ASP A 20 5.62 9.63 -14.61
C ASP A 20 6.51 8.37 -14.61
N HIS A 21 6.90 7.86 -13.43
CA HIS A 21 7.62 6.59 -13.31
C HIS A 21 6.84 5.44 -13.95
N PHE A 22 5.52 5.36 -13.74
CA PHE A 22 4.67 4.36 -14.40
C PHE A 22 4.70 4.49 -15.93
N LYS A 23 4.52 5.71 -16.46
CA LYS A 23 4.55 5.96 -17.92
C LYS A 23 5.89 5.61 -18.55
N ASN A 24 6.98 5.76 -17.79
CA ASN A 24 8.34 5.43 -18.21
C ASN A 24 8.71 3.95 -18.00
N ASN A 25 7.83 3.13 -17.42
CA ASN A 25 8.10 1.74 -17.03
C ASN A 25 9.25 1.57 -16.04
N GLU A 26 9.35 2.47 -15.05
CA GLU A 26 10.42 2.47 -14.04
C GLU A 26 10.15 1.50 -12.88
N HIS A 27 8.91 1.04 -12.72
CA HIS A 27 8.48 0.15 -11.64
C HIS A 27 7.79 -1.11 -12.17
N GLU A 28 7.99 -2.21 -11.45
CA GLU A 28 7.14 -3.39 -11.54
C GLU A 28 6.09 -3.36 -10.43
N TYR A 29 4.95 -4.03 -10.64
CA TYR A 29 3.83 -3.99 -9.69
C TYR A 29 3.43 -5.40 -9.28
N TYR A 30 3.07 -5.54 -8.01
CA TYR A 30 2.82 -6.82 -7.36
C TYR A 30 1.55 -6.73 -6.52
N LEU A 31 0.76 -7.81 -6.53
CA LEU A 31 -0.28 -8.04 -5.56
C LEU A 31 0.32 -8.82 -4.39
N VAL A 32 0.38 -8.17 -3.23
CA VAL A 32 1.11 -8.62 -2.06
C VAL A 32 0.15 -8.97 -0.93
N LYS A 33 0.43 -10.06 -0.20
CA LYS A 33 -0.37 -10.45 0.98
C LYS A 33 0.29 -10.04 2.29
N VAL A 34 -0.32 -9.08 2.98
CA VAL A 34 0.12 -8.51 4.26
C VAL A 34 -1.01 -8.63 5.28
N PHE A 35 -0.75 -9.22 6.46
CA PHE A 35 -1.76 -9.46 7.51
C PHE A 35 -3.01 -10.23 7.01
N GLY A 36 -2.84 -11.07 5.98
CA GLY A 36 -3.94 -11.78 5.34
C GLY A 36 -4.78 -10.95 4.36
N LEU A 37 -4.45 -9.66 4.19
CA LEU A 37 -5.06 -8.74 3.23
C LEU A 37 -4.20 -8.59 1.98
N GLU A 38 -4.83 -8.31 0.86
CA GLU A 38 -4.15 -8.01 -0.39
C GLU A 38 -3.93 -6.50 -0.54
N ILE A 39 -2.73 -6.13 -0.99
CA ILE A 39 -2.35 -4.76 -1.32
C ILE A 39 -1.52 -4.77 -2.60
N GLN A 40 -1.80 -3.83 -3.50
CA GLN A 40 -1.04 -3.65 -4.72
C GLN A 40 0.09 -2.63 -4.50
N LEU A 41 1.33 -3.06 -4.66
CA LEU A 41 2.53 -2.25 -4.43
C LEU A 41 3.42 -2.24 -5.68
N CYS A 42 4.22 -1.19 -5.85
CA CYS A 42 5.37 -1.26 -6.73
C CYS A 42 6.51 -2.07 -6.06
N ASP A 43 7.49 -2.49 -6.86
CA ASP A 43 8.71 -3.16 -6.41
C ASP A 43 9.44 -2.42 -5.29
N PHE A 44 9.49 -1.10 -5.35
CA PHE A 44 10.10 -0.27 -4.31
C PHE A 44 9.32 -0.33 -2.99
N CYS A 45 8.01 -0.06 -3.03
CA CYS A 45 7.17 -0.08 -1.83
C CYS A 45 7.05 -1.49 -1.23
N ASP A 46 7.06 -2.55 -2.05
CA ASP A 46 7.10 -3.94 -1.56
C ASP A 46 8.40 -4.20 -0.77
N SER A 47 9.55 -3.81 -1.34
CA SER A 47 10.84 -3.96 -0.66
C SER A 47 10.96 -3.14 0.63
N ASP A 48 10.33 -1.97 0.70
CA ASP A 48 10.39 -1.07 1.87
C ASP A 48 9.23 -1.27 2.86
N PHE A 49 8.27 -2.15 2.56
CA PHE A 49 7.07 -2.30 3.38
C PHE A 49 7.38 -2.72 4.84
N GLY A 50 8.46 -3.48 5.03
CA GLY A 50 8.94 -3.89 6.35
C GLY A 50 9.50 -2.76 7.22
N SER A 51 9.75 -1.58 6.64
CA SER A 51 10.29 -0.41 7.35
C SER A 51 9.23 0.37 8.13
N TYR A 52 7.94 0.10 7.89
CA TYR A 52 6.85 0.76 8.61
C TYR A 52 6.87 0.43 10.11
N ASN A 53 6.49 1.41 10.94
CA ASN A 53 6.25 1.16 12.35
C ASN A 53 5.05 0.20 12.50
N PRO A 54 5.20 -0.98 13.17
CA PRO A 54 4.11 -1.94 13.36
C PRO A 54 2.84 -1.34 13.96
N ASP A 55 2.99 -0.35 14.84
CA ASP A 55 1.87 0.35 15.47
C ASP A 55 0.97 1.08 14.47
N TYR A 56 1.53 1.48 13.32
CA TYR A 56 0.79 2.10 12.23
C TYR A 56 -0.32 1.18 11.72
N PHE A 57 -0.04 -0.11 11.64
CA PHE A 57 -0.93 -1.18 11.21
C PHE A 57 -1.75 -1.81 12.35
N GLY A 58 -1.67 -1.24 13.55
CA GLY A 58 -2.43 -1.74 14.69
C GLY A 58 -1.83 -2.92 15.43
N LEU A 59 -0.58 -3.30 15.12
CA LEU A 59 0.14 -4.33 15.86
C LEU A 59 0.48 -3.83 17.28
N LYS A 60 0.67 -4.77 18.21
CA LYS A 60 1.12 -4.46 19.58
C LYS A 60 2.65 -4.57 19.64
N HIS A 61 3.29 -3.62 20.32
CA HIS A 61 4.72 -3.73 20.65
C HIS A 61 5.04 -5.09 21.27
N GLY A 62 5.99 -5.82 20.65
CA GLY A 62 6.44 -7.14 21.10
C GLY A 62 5.89 -8.33 20.31
N SER A 63 4.96 -8.15 19.36
CA SER A 63 4.54 -9.22 18.44
C SER A 63 5.51 -9.40 17.25
N VAL A 64 6.82 -9.48 17.56
CA VAL A 64 7.93 -9.54 16.60
C VAL A 64 7.82 -10.76 15.67
N GLU A 65 7.03 -11.78 16.02
CA GLU A 65 6.94 -13.04 15.28
C GLU A 65 5.93 -13.07 14.12
N ASN A 66 5.07 -12.07 13.94
CA ASN A 66 4.11 -12.09 12.82
C ASN A 66 4.48 -11.10 11.70
N HIS A 67 5.58 -11.43 11.03
CA HIS A 67 5.75 -11.33 9.58
C HIS A 67 5.06 -10.14 8.91
N MET A 68 5.71 -8.97 8.96
CA MET A 68 5.54 -7.94 7.92
C MET A 68 6.10 -8.37 6.56
N SER A 69 6.60 -9.61 6.43
CA SER A 69 6.95 -10.18 5.14
C SER A 69 5.66 -10.46 4.36
N ALA A 70 5.51 -9.75 3.24
CA ALA A 70 4.79 -10.22 2.07
C ALA A 70 4.88 -11.75 1.96
N SER A 71 3.81 -12.46 2.30
CA SER A 71 3.83 -13.94 2.30
C SER A 71 3.65 -14.53 0.91
N TYR A 72 3.19 -13.70 -0.03
CA TYR A 72 2.90 -14.03 -1.42
C TYR A 72 2.90 -12.74 -2.24
N SER A 73 3.60 -12.73 -3.37
CA SER A 73 3.60 -11.64 -4.33
C SER A 73 3.33 -12.18 -5.74
N ASP A 74 2.23 -11.73 -6.34
CA ASP A 74 1.90 -12.02 -7.74
C ASP A 74 2.20 -10.80 -8.60
N LYS A 75 3.06 -10.95 -9.61
CA LYS A 75 3.35 -9.86 -10.55
C LYS A 75 2.09 -9.51 -11.35
N ILE A 76 1.75 -8.22 -11.38
CA ILE A 76 0.65 -7.70 -12.16
C ILE A 76 1.16 -7.42 -13.58
N HIS A 77 0.67 -8.17 -14.55
CA HIS A 77 1.13 -8.07 -15.94
C HIS A 77 0.57 -6.88 -16.71
N LYS A 78 -0.57 -6.34 -16.28
CA LYS A 78 -1.23 -5.18 -16.88
C LYS A 78 -1.66 -4.18 -15.80
N PRO A 79 -0.71 -3.54 -15.11
CA PRO A 79 -1.04 -2.50 -14.15
C PRO A 79 -1.55 -1.27 -14.92
N GLU A 80 -2.52 -0.55 -14.34
CA GLU A 80 -3.18 0.58 -15.00
C GLU A 80 -3.19 1.79 -14.05
N ILE A 81 -3.05 3.00 -14.62
CA ILE A 81 -3.42 4.22 -13.92
C ILE A 81 -4.93 4.20 -13.72
N GLU A 82 -5.35 4.57 -12.52
CA GLU A 82 -6.76 4.63 -12.18
C GLU A 82 -7.08 5.93 -11.45
N THR A 83 -8.36 6.30 -11.48
CA THR A 83 -8.84 7.41 -10.67
C THR A 83 -9.19 6.92 -9.27
N ASP A 84 -8.71 7.64 -8.25
CA ASP A 84 -9.00 7.32 -6.84
C ASP A 84 -9.13 8.58 -6.00
N TYR A 85 -9.78 8.46 -4.85
CA TYR A 85 -9.84 9.53 -3.88
C TYR A 85 -8.55 9.58 -3.09
N VAL A 86 -8.01 10.79 -2.92
CA VAL A 86 -6.83 11.02 -2.09
C VAL A 86 -7.17 11.99 -0.97
N CYS A 87 -6.72 11.63 0.23
CA CYS A 87 -6.86 12.47 1.41
C CYS A 87 -5.86 13.64 1.35
N GLU A 88 -6.37 14.86 1.32
CA GLU A 88 -5.55 16.08 1.29
C GLU A 88 -4.77 16.33 2.60
N LYS A 89 -5.08 15.60 3.68
CA LYS A 89 -4.42 15.76 4.98
C LYS A 89 -3.24 14.82 5.19
N CYS A 90 -3.36 13.56 4.77
CA CYS A 90 -2.33 12.55 4.96
C CYS A 90 -1.70 12.06 3.66
N SER A 91 -2.08 12.65 2.53
CA SER A 91 -1.66 12.30 1.17
C SER A 91 -1.95 10.88 0.70
N HIS A 92 -2.41 9.97 1.55
CA HIS A 92 -2.72 8.60 1.13
C HIS A 92 -3.98 8.47 0.27
N ARG A 93 -3.91 7.51 -0.66
CA ARG A 93 -5.04 7.01 -1.45
C ARG A 93 -6.10 6.34 -0.59
N LEU A 94 -7.35 6.43 -0.99
CA LEU A 94 -8.46 5.77 -0.31
C LEU A 94 -8.25 4.26 -0.26
N LYS A 95 -7.77 3.64 -1.34
CA LYS A 95 -7.46 2.20 -1.34
C LYS A 95 -6.47 1.80 -0.23
N PHE A 96 -5.41 2.58 -0.04
CA PHE A 96 -4.46 2.36 1.07
C PHE A 96 -5.10 2.59 2.43
N LEU A 97 -5.91 3.64 2.58
CA LEU A 97 -6.61 3.92 3.84
C LEU A 97 -7.62 2.83 4.21
N VAL A 98 -8.29 2.23 3.21
CA VAL A 98 -9.16 1.06 3.40
C VAL A 98 -8.36 -0.13 3.87
N PHE A 99 -7.24 -0.45 3.21
CA PHE A 99 -6.31 -1.49 3.65
C PHE A 99 -5.83 -1.25 5.09
N LEU A 100 -5.39 -0.03 5.40
CA LEU A 100 -4.90 0.35 6.73
C LEU A 100 -5.98 0.17 7.80
N LYS A 101 -7.22 0.56 7.51
CA LYS A 101 -8.35 0.37 8.42
C LYS A 101 -8.63 -1.11 8.66
N GLN A 102 -8.62 -1.93 7.62
CA GLN A 102 -8.82 -3.38 7.73
C GLN A 102 -7.69 -4.05 8.52
N SER A 103 -6.44 -3.66 8.25
CA SER A 103 -5.26 -4.13 8.96
C SER A 103 -5.37 -3.83 10.47
N ARG A 104 -5.77 -2.60 10.83
CA ARG A 104 -5.99 -2.20 12.23
C ARG A 104 -7.10 -2.99 12.92
N ASN A 105 -8.18 -3.29 12.20
CA ASN A 105 -9.28 -4.11 12.71
C ASN A 105 -8.83 -5.56 12.98
N ILE A 106 -8.04 -6.15 12.07
CA ILE A 106 -7.50 -7.52 12.23
C ILE A 106 -6.50 -7.58 13.39
N ASN A 107 -5.61 -6.59 13.48
CA ASN A 107 -4.54 -6.55 14.47
C ASN A 107 -5.00 -6.08 15.87
N GLY A 108 -6.26 -5.63 15.99
CA GLY A 108 -6.90 -5.36 17.28
C GLY A 108 -6.73 -3.94 17.82
N LYS A 109 -6.30 -2.96 17.02
CA LYS A 109 -6.48 -1.52 17.32
C LYS A 109 -7.74 -1.03 16.61
N ASN A 110 -8.88 -1.07 17.30
CA ASN A 110 -10.00 -0.19 16.95
C ASN A 110 -9.59 1.24 17.36
N LEU A 111 -9.31 2.12 16.40
CA LEU A 111 -9.35 3.57 16.63
C LEU A 111 -10.81 4.04 16.54
#